data_AF-A0A2E8SS61-F1
#
_entry.id   AF-A0A2E8SS61-F1
#
_cell.length_a   1.000
_cell.length_b   1.000
_cell.length_c   1.000
_cell.angle_alpha   90.00
_cell.angle_beta   90.00
_cell.angle_gamma   90.00
#
_symmetry.space_group_name_H-M   'P 1'
#
loop_
_entity.id
_entity.type
_entity.pdbx_description
1 polymer ?
#
loop_
_entity_poly.entity_id
_entity_poly.type
_entity_poly.pdbx_seq_one_letter_code
_entity_poly.pdbx_strand_id
1 'polypeptide(L)'
;IGSKGILPIRNDRQPFAHWVPGNPLGPTRESRPWTPFTTAGLGKEEANLQAVQDVHSHVTPAKDLVRAVHDDHHPLCNLTEGGMTVEMICAVFESHRQGGRAVRIPLEERGNALAKL
;
A
#
# COMPACT_ATOMS: atom_id res chain seq x y z
N ILE A 1 17.52 -16.31 7.22
CA ILE A 1 17.39 -15.77 5.84
C ILE A 1 15.93 -15.94 5.44
N GLY A 2 15.23 -14.85 5.12
CA GLY A 2 13.79 -14.83 4.86
C GLY A 2 13.00 -14.07 5.94
N SER A 3 11.93 -13.38 5.53
CA SER A 3 10.97 -12.77 6.45
C SER A 3 10.25 -13.86 7.27
N LYS A 4 9.86 -13.55 8.52
CA LYS A 4 9.15 -14.50 9.41
C LYS A 4 7.75 -14.90 8.90
N GLY A 5 7.30 -14.31 7.80
CA GLY A 5 6.02 -14.52 7.16
C GLY A 5 5.79 -13.53 6.03
N ILE A 6 4.55 -13.55 5.53
CA ILE A 6 4.01 -12.67 4.50
C ILE A 6 2.82 -11.95 5.12
N LEU A 7 2.70 -10.64 4.86
CA LEU A 7 1.51 -9.86 5.15
C LEU A 7 0.91 -9.35 3.83
N PRO A 8 0.15 -10.18 3.09
CA PRO A 8 -0.63 -9.70 1.95
C PRO A 8 -1.64 -8.64 2.40
N ILE A 9 -1.59 -7.47 1.76
CA ILE A 9 -2.55 -6.38 1.93
C ILE A 9 -3.44 -6.31 0.66
N ARG A 10 -4.75 -6.21 0.85
CA ARG A 10 -5.80 -6.18 -0.17
C ARG A 10 -6.81 -5.10 0.20
N ASN A 11 -6.60 -3.91 -0.33
CA ASN A 11 -7.39 -2.72 0.03
C ASN A 11 -8.85 -2.76 -0.46
N ASP A 12 -9.22 -3.78 -1.24
CA ASP A 12 -10.54 -4.00 -1.84
C ASP A 12 -11.35 -5.12 -1.16
N ARG A 13 -10.81 -5.75 -0.11
CA ARG A 13 -11.43 -6.90 0.56
C ARG A 13 -11.39 -6.80 2.07
N GLN A 14 -12.35 -7.47 2.70
CA GLN A 14 -12.34 -7.72 4.13
C GLN A 14 -11.94 -9.19 4.42
N PRO A 15 -10.94 -9.44 5.29
CA PRO A 15 -10.05 -8.49 5.97
C PRO A 15 -9.04 -7.85 5.00
N PHE A 16 -8.64 -6.60 5.29
CA PHE A 16 -7.65 -5.85 4.51
C PHE A 16 -6.30 -6.57 4.42
N ALA A 17 -5.93 -7.34 5.43
CA ALA A 17 -4.69 -8.09 5.42
C ALA A 17 -4.86 -9.46 6.05
N HIS A 18 -3.97 -10.37 5.66
CA HIS A 18 -3.83 -11.67 6.32
C HIS A 18 -2.38 -11.87 6.70
N TRP A 19 -2.14 -12.54 7.82
CA TRP A 19 -0.83 -13.06 8.16
C TRP A 19 -0.68 -14.48 7.60
N VAL A 20 0.44 -14.73 6.94
CA VAL A 20 0.82 -16.06 6.45
C VAL A 20 2.22 -16.38 6.99
N PRO A 21 2.36 -17.31 7.96
CA PRO A 21 3.65 -17.61 8.58
C PRO A 21 4.61 -18.31 7.61
N GLY A 22 5.92 -18.10 7.82
CA GLY A 22 6.99 -18.82 7.12
C GLY A 22 7.60 -18.10 5.92
N ASN A 23 8.69 -18.66 5.40
CA ASN A 23 9.49 -18.03 4.34
C ASN A 23 8.69 -17.88 3.03
N PRO A 24 8.51 -16.66 2.48
CA PRO A 24 7.78 -16.45 1.23
C PRO A 24 8.34 -17.21 0.02
N LEU A 25 9.66 -17.42 -0.02
CA LEU A 25 10.36 -18.06 -1.13
C LEU A 25 10.71 -19.54 -0.86
N GLY A 26 10.39 -20.04 0.34
CA GLY A 26 10.62 -21.43 0.70
C GLY A 26 9.49 -22.33 0.21
N PRO A 27 9.77 -23.52 -0.35
CA PRO A 27 8.72 -24.49 -0.66
C PRO A 27 8.00 -24.92 0.62
N THR A 28 6.69 -25.11 0.57
CA THR A 28 5.93 -25.73 1.65
C THR A 28 5.24 -27.00 1.19
N ARG A 29 5.30 -28.03 2.03
CA ARG A 29 4.61 -29.31 1.79
C ARG A 29 3.09 -29.20 1.97
N GLU A 30 2.66 -28.28 2.84
CA GLU A 30 1.25 -28.06 3.18
C GLU A 30 0.84 -26.62 2.90
N SER A 31 -0.48 -26.42 2.75
CA SER A 31 -1.04 -25.08 2.62
C SER A 31 -0.86 -24.29 3.91
N ARG A 32 -0.45 -23.03 3.79
CA ARG A 32 -0.24 -22.16 4.94
C ARG A 32 -1.57 -21.55 5.39
N PRO A 33 -1.82 -21.42 6.69
CA PRO A 33 -3.01 -20.75 7.18
C PRO A 33 -2.96 -19.27 6.82
N TRP A 34 -4.10 -18.74 6.35
CA TRP A 34 -4.31 -17.31 6.13
C TRP A 34 -5.08 -16.77 7.32
N THR A 35 -4.38 -16.15 8.27
CA THR A 35 -5.00 -15.64 9.49
C THR A 35 -5.43 -14.19 9.29
N PRO A 36 -6.71 -13.83 9.44
CA PRO A 36 -7.18 -12.46 9.34
C PRO A 36 -6.37 -11.49 10.21
N PHE A 37 -6.03 -10.33 9.67
CA PHE A 37 -5.46 -9.23 10.42
C PHE A 37 -6.47 -8.08 10.42
N THR A 38 -7.18 -7.92 11.53
CA THR A 38 -8.27 -6.93 11.70
C THR A 38 -7.88 -5.84 12.69
N THR A 39 -8.72 -4.82 12.85
CA THR A 39 -8.44 -3.76 13.85
C THR A 39 -8.45 -4.30 15.29
N ALA A 40 -9.15 -5.41 15.55
CA ALA A 40 -9.17 -6.09 16.84
C ALA A 40 -7.89 -6.91 17.12
N GLY A 41 -7.08 -7.16 16.09
CA GLY A 41 -5.82 -7.89 16.13
C GLY A 41 -5.81 -9.16 15.27
N LEU A 42 -4.69 -9.89 15.34
CA LEU A 42 -4.48 -11.11 14.56
C LEU A 42 -5.46 -12.23 14.96
N GLY A 43 -6.14 -12.79 13.96
CA GLY A 43 -7.04 -13.94 14.11
C GLY A 43 -8.39 -13.61 14.75
N LYS A 44 -8.69 -12.33 14.96
CA LYS A 44 -9.95 -11.88 15.55
C LYS A 44 -10.88 -11.34 14.48
N GLU A 45 -12.18 -11.48 14.71
CA GLU A 45 -13.20 -10.84 13.88
C GLU A 45 -13.09 -9.32 13.93
N GLU A 46 -13.59 -8.65 12.89
CA GLU A 46 -13.55 -7.20 12.82
C GLU A 46 -14.60 -6.58 13.75
N ALA A 47 -14.12 -5.79 14.71
CA ALA A 47 -14.98 -5.13 15.68
C ALA A 47 -15.65 -3.85 15.12
N ASN A 48 -15.09 -3.25 14.07
CA ASN A 48 -15.57 -1.99 13.50
C ASN A 48 -15.78 -2.08 11.99
N LEU A 49 -16.86 -2.76 11.60
CA LEU A 49 -17.25 -2.90 10.18
C LEU A 49 -17.58 -1.55 9.53
N GLN A 50 -18.09 -0.57 10.27
CA GLN A 50 -18.37 0.76 9.72
C GLN A 50 -17.09 1.47 9.30
N ALA A 51 -16.03 1.42 10.10
CA ALA A 51 -14.74 2.00 9.72
C ALA A 51 -14.14 1.33 8.47
N VAL A 52 -14.29 0.01 8.34
CA VAL A 52 -13.90 -0.73 7.13
C VAL A 52 -14.68 -0.23 5.92
N GLN A 53 -16.00 -0.09 6.04
CA GLN A 53 -16.84 0.42 4.97
C GLN A 53 -16.47 1.87 4.58
N ASP A 54 -16.21 2.73 5.56
CA ASP A 54 -15.82 4.12 5.32
C ASP A 54 -14.48 4.21 4.56
N VAL A 55 -13.54 3.29 4.82
CA VAL A 55 -12.30 3.19 4.05
C VAL A 55 -12.56 2.69 2.63
N HIS A 56 -13.32 1.60 2.45
CA HIS A 56 -13.65 1.05 1.13
C HIS A 56 -14.39 2.05 0.23
N SER A 57 -15.28 2.86 0.80
CA SER A 57 -16.07 3.85 0.06
C SER A 57 -15.39 5.23 -0.01
N HIS A 58 -14.10 5.33 0.36
CA HIS A 58 -13.34 6.58 0.38
C HIS A 58 -13.97 7.70 1.23
N VAL A 59 -14.84 7.35 2.18
CA VAL A 59 -15.46 8.29 3.11
C VAL A 59 -14.45 8.80 4.12
N THR A 60 -13.56 7.94 4.61
CA THR A 60 -12.48 8.32 5.55
C THR A 60 -11.58 9.43 4.99
N PRO A 61 -10.95 9.28 3.80
CA PRO A 61 -10.12 10.35 3.24
C PRO A 61 -10.90 11.62 2.89
N ALA A 62 -12.17 11.51 2.48
CA ALA A 62 -13.00 12.69 2.24
C ALA A 62 -13.28 13.49 3.53
N LYS A 63 -13.60 12.79 4.63
CA LYS A 63 -13.78 13.40 5.96
C LYS A 63 -12.49 14.06 6.45
N ASP A 64 -11.35 13.41 6.23
CA ASP A 64 -10.04 13.94 6.58
C ASP A 64 -9.74 15.25 5.85
N LEU A 65 -9.97 15.31 4.54
CA LEU A 65 -9.79 16.53 3.75
C LEU A 65 -10.69 17.68 4.24
N VAL A 66 -11.96 17.41 4.54
CA VAL A 66 -12.88 18.44 5.06
C VAL A 66 -12.40 18.97 6.42
N ARG A 67 -11.92 18.09 7.30
CA ARG A 67 -11.34 18.49 8.60
C ARG A 67 -10.08 19.31 8.43
N ALA A 68 -9.16 18.87 7.57
CA ALA A 68 -7.93 19.58 7.24
C ALA A 68 -8.20 21.02 6.79
N VAL A 69 -9.22 21.22 5.94
CA VAL A 69 -9.65 22.56 5.51
C VAL A 69 -10.25 23.38 6.65
N HIS A 70 -11.09 22.77 7.49
CA HIS A 70 -11.76 23.47 8.59
C HIS A 70 -10.79 23.87 9.72
N ASP A 71 -9.86 22.97 10.06
CA ASP A 71 -8.97 23.07 11.21
C ASP A 71 -7.58 23.65 10.83
N ASP A 72 -7.40 24.08 9.59
CA ASP A 72 -6.16 24.65 9.03
C ASP A 72 -4.92 23.76 9.27
N HIS A 73 -5.03 22.48 8.89
CA HIS A 73 -3.92 21.53 8.91
C HIS A 73 -3.80 20.77 7.59
N HIS A 74 -2.68 20.09 7.36
CA HIS A 74 -2.53 19.22 6.20
C HIS A 74 -3.37 17.93 6.35
N PRO A 75 -4.00 17.44 5.27
CA PRO A 75 -4.62 16.11 5.29
C PRO A 75 -3.57 15.03 5.55
N LEU A 76 -4.01 13.86 6.02
CA LEU A 76 -3.15 12.71 6.32
C LEU A 76 -2.38 12.23 5.08
N CYS A 77 -3.02 12.28 3.91
CA CYS A 77 -2.37 12.10 2.61
C CYS A 77 -2.26 13.48 1.95
N ASN A 78 -1.10 14.11 2.08
CA ASN A 78 -0.88 15.48 1.60
C ASN A 78 -0.07 15.48 0.30
N LEU A 79 0.37 16.67 -0.11
CA LEU A 79 1.13 16.88 -1.34
C LEU A 79 2.40 16.01 -1.39
N THR A 80 3.02 15.73 -0.25
CA THR A 80 4.24 14.92 -0.15
C THR A 80 3.96 13.46 -0.50
N GLU A 81 2.97 12.83 0.14
CA GLU A 81 2.61 11.43 -0.14
C GLU A 81 2.03 11.29 -1.56
N GLY A 82 1.24 12.28 -2.01
CA GLY A 82 0.74 12.33 -3.38
C GLY A 82 1.86 12.44 -4.41
N GLY A 83 2.81 13.35 -4.18
CA GLY A 83 3.99 13.53 -5.03
C GLY A 83 4.88 12.30 -5.07
N MET A 84 5.12 11.66 -3.92
CA MET A 84 5.88 10.40 -3.84
C MET A 84 5.18 9.26 -4.61
N THR A 85 3.85 9.22 -4.59
CA THR A 85 3.08 8.22 -5.37
C THR A 85 3.32 8.41 -6.88
N VAL A 86 3.24 9.65 -7.37
CA VAL A 86 3.52 9.97 -8.77
C VAL A 86 4.97 9.66 -9.13
N GLU A 87 5.93 10.05 -8.28
CA GLU A 87 7.36 9.80 -8.46
C GLU A 87 7.66 8.30 -8.56
N MET A 88 7.03 7.48 -7.71
CA MET A 88 7.16 6.02 -7.75
C MET A 88 6.63 5.42 -9.06
N ILE A 89 5.48 5.89 -9.56
CA ILE A 89 4.94 5.46 -10.86
C ILE A 89 5.90 5.83 -12.00
N CYS A 90 6.41 7.07 -12.00
CA CYS A 90 7.43 7.50 -12.97
C CYS A 90 8.70 6.63 -12.88
N ALA A 91 9.11 6.25 -11.67
CA ALA A 91 10.28 5.41 -11.44
C ALA A 91 10.13 4.01 -12.04
N VAL A 92 8.92 3.44 -12.05
CA VAL A 92 8.65 2.15 -12.72
C VAL A 92 8.90 2.26 -14.23
N PHE A 93 8.43 3.33 -14.87
CA PHE A 93 8.66 3.52 -16.30
C PHE A 93 10.13 3.80 -16.63
N GLU A 94 10.81 4.58 -15.79
CA GLU A 94 12.24 4.84 -15.96
C GLU A 94 13.08 3.57 -15.76
N SER A 95 12.73 2.75 -14.76
CA SER A 95 13.35 1.43 -14.57
C SER A 95 13.16 0.55 -15.81
N HIS A 96 11.94 0.48 -16.34
CA HIS A 96 11.63 -0.28 -17.56
C HIS A 96 12.47 0.18 -18.75
N ARG A 97 12.55 1.51 -18.99
CA ARG A 97 13.37 2.10 -20.06
C ARG A 97 14.85 1.73 -19.93
N GLN A 98 15.35 1.58 -18.71
CA GLN A 98 16.74 1.16 -18.42
C GLN A 98 16.93 -0.38 -18.37
N GLY A 99 15.98 -1.16 -18.86
CA GLY A 99 16.05 -2.62 -18.88
C GLY A 99 15.78 -3.26 -17.51
N GLY A 100 14.90 -2.66 -16.71
CA GLY A 100 14.49 -3.17 -15.39
C GLY A 100 15.50 -2.92 -14.27
N ARG A 101 16.42 -1.96 -14.44
CA ARG A 101 17.41 -1.61 -13.41
C ARG A 101 16.77 -0.83 -12.26
N ALA A 102 17.33 -0.98 -11.06
CA ALA A 102 16.94 -0.15 -9.93
C ALA A 102 17.27 1.33 -10.24
N VAL A 103 16.32 2.21 -9.96
CA VAL A 103 16.45 3.66 -10.13
C VAL A 103 16.35 4.35 -8.78
N ARG A 104 17.02 5.50 -8.65
CA ARG A 104 16.97 6.31 -7.44
C ARG A 104 15.67 7.09 -7.38
N ILE A 105 15.17 7.27 -6.16
CA ILE A 105 14.11 8.23 -5.85
C ILE A 105 14.73 9.29 -4.92
N PRO A 106 14.64 10.59 -5.24
CA PRO A 106 13.97 11.14 -6.43
C PRO A 106 14.76 10.87 -7.72
N LEU A 107 14.07 10.77 -8.86
CA LEU A 107 14.60 10.44 -10.17
C LEU A 107 15.61 11.47 -10.66
N GLU A 108 16.69 11.01 -11.28
CA GLU A 108 17.67 11.92 -11.90
C GLU A 108 17.10 12.50 -13.22
N GLU A 109 16.33 11.69 -13.95
CA GLU A 109 15.61 12.08 -15.17
C GLU A 109 14.20 12.58 -14.84
N ARG A 110 13.85 13.80 -15.30
CA ARG A 110 12.56 14.46 -15.01
C ARG A 110 11.58 14.49 -16.20
N GLY A 111 12.03 14.10 -17.39
CA GLY A 111 11.18 13.99 -18.57
C GLY A 111 10.34 12.70 -18.56
N ASN A 112 9.39 12.62 -19.50
CA ASN A 112 8.60 11.41 -19.67
C ASN A 112 9.45 10.26 -20.24
N ALA A 113 9.65 9.19 -19.46
CA ALA A 113 10.43 8.02 -19.86
C ALA A 113 9.87 7.34 -21.12
N LEU A 114 8.55 7.33 -21.31
CA LEU A 114 7.91 6.69 -22.46
C LEU A 114 8.10 7.45 -23.77
N ALA A 115 8.42 8.75 -23.71
CA ALA A 115 8.72 9.56 -24.89
C ALA A 115 10.14 9.32 -25.45
N LYS A 116 10.93 8.44 -24.80
CA LYS A 116 12.35 8.15 -25.12
C LYS A 116 12.57 6.68 -25.47
N LEU A 117 11.50 5.94 -25.73
CA LEU A 117 11.52 4.53 -26.17
C LEU A 117 11.72 4.42 -27.67
#